data_AF-A0A6C0LW78-F1
#
_entry.id   AF-A0A6C0LW78-F1
#
_cell.length_a   1.000
_cell.length_b   1.000
_cell.length_c   1.000
_cell.angle_alpha   90.00
_cell.angle_beta   90.00
_cell.angle_gamma   90.00
#
_symmetry.space_group_name_H-M   'P 1'
#
loop_
_entity.id
_entity.type
_entity.pdbx_description
1 polymer ?
#
loop_
_entity_poly.entity_id
_entity_poly.type
_entity_poly.pdbx_seq_one_letter_code
_entity_poly.pdbx_strand_id
1 'polypeptide(L)'
;MTTYQDPSNMEEIVKELKEMKTMGEVNNLVKRTFPDWIITTLSRFCDGYPHLNNNWIILCKKIGINPSQILIVRELSMSDDHKLLRMFIECFTQSGFSVRSMTDYIPCIKCEIVAVPTPQIHNSMKEKNLKIPEINSMKCQECQWNET
;
A
#
# COMPACT_ATOMS: atom_id res chain seq x y z
N MET A 1 -8.57 11.84 -12.03
CA MET A 1 -9.60 10.80 -12.27
C MET A 1 -8.86 9.49 -12.33
N THR A 2 -9.33 8.46 -11.63
CA THR A 2 -8.64 7.18 -11.68
C THR A 2 -9.01 6.43 -12.94
N THR A 3 -8.05 5.67 -13.45
CA THR A 3 -8.14 4.85 -14.66
C THR A 3 -8.92 3.55 -14.44
N TYR A 4 -9.14 3.16 -13.18
CA TYR A 4 -9.78 1.89 -12.80
C TYR A 4 -11.27 2.09 -12.49
N GLN A 5 -12.10 1.99 -13.53
CA GLN A 5 -13.56 2.08 -13.40
C GLN A 5 -14.17 0.72 -13.05
N ASP A 6 -15.23 0.70 -12.25
CA ASP A 6 -15.95 -0.53 -11.94
C ASP A 6 -16.46 -1.19 -13.25
N PRO A 7 -16.22 -2.49 -13.48
CA PRO A 7 -16.63 -3.16 -14.70
C PRO A 7 -18.15 -3.42 -14.70
N SER A 8 -18.73 -3.59 -15.88
CA SER A 8 -20.18 -3.83 -16.03
C SER A 8 -20.67 -5.11 -15.34
N ASN A 9 -19.81 -6.11 -15.15
CA ASN A 9 -20.11 -7.36 -14.46
C ASN A 9 -19.75 -7.33 -12.96
N MET A 10 -19.76 -6.15 -12.33
CA MET A 10 -19.41 -5.97 -10.91
C MET A 10 -20.14 -6.95 -9.96
N GLU A 11 -21.43 -7.21 -10.18
CA GLU A 11 -22.21 -8.11 -9.31
C GLU A 11 -21.66 -9.54 -9.28
N GLU A 12 -21.22 -10.05 -10.44
CA GLU A 12 -20.61 -11.37 -10.56
C GLU A 12 -19.26 -11.41 -9.84
N ILE A 13 -18.44 -10.36 -10.00
CA ILE A 13 -17.14 -10.26 -9.35
C ILE A 13 -17.29 -10.16 -7.83
N VAL A 14 -18.30 -9.43 -7.34
CA VAL A 14 -18.60 -9.35 -5.91
C VAL A 14 -19.04 -10.71 -5.37
N LYS A 15 -19.80 -11.50 -6.15
CA LYS A 15 -20.16 -12.86 -5.77
C LYS A 15 -18.92 -13.75 -5.70
N GLU A 16 -18.06 -13.72 -6.73
CA GLU A 16 -16.79 -14.45 -6.77
C GLU A 16 -15.92 -14.07 -5.56
N LEU A 17 -15.79 -12.78 -5.24
CA LEU A 17 -15.02 -12.28 -4.10
C LEU A 17 -15.51 -12.83 -2.74
N LYS A 18 -16.83 -12.96 -2.54
CA LYS A 18 -17.40 -13.51 -1.31
C LYS A 18 -17.15 -15.00 -1.11
N GLU A 19 -16.88 -15.73 -2.18
CA GLU A 19 -16.63 -17.16 -2.15
C GLU A 19 -15.14 -17.49 -1.93
N MET A 20 -14.25 -16.50 -2.04
CA MET A 20 -12.81 -16.66 -1.85
C MET A 20 -12.43 -16.94 -0.40
N LYS A 21 -11.45 -17.82 -0.22
CA LYS A 21 -10.99 -18.30 1.09
C LYS A 21 -9.61 -17.78 1.45
N THR A 22 -8.85 -17.31 0.47
CA THR A 22 -7.45 -16.90 0.65
C THR A 22 -7.16 -15.58 -0.02
N MET A 23 -6.18 -14.84 0.53
CA MET A 23 -5.71 -13.61 -0.10
C MET A 23 -4.98 -13.84 -1.43
N GLY A 24 -4.47 -15.06 -1.67
CA GLY A 24 -3.95 -15.45 -2.98
C GLY A 24 -5.03 -15.43 -4.05
N GLU A 25 -6.22 -15.94 -3.73
CA GLU A 25 -7.37 -15.90 -4.64
C GLU A 25 -7.88 -14.47 -4.85
N VAL A 26 -8.00 -13.67 -3.78
CA VAL A 26 -8.36 -12.25 -3.89
C VAL A 26 -7.39 -11.50 -4.81
N ASN A 27 -6.09 -11.70 -4.63
CA ASN A 27 -5.06 -11.10 -5.47
C ASN A 27 -5.18 -11.53 -6.95
N ASN A 28 -5.50 -12.78 -7.21
CA ASN A 28 -5.71 -13.27 -8.59
C ASN A 28 -6.96 -12.65 -9.22
N LEU A 29 -8.04 -12.50 -8.45
CA LEU A 29 -9.26 -11.84 -8.91
C LEU A 29 -8.99 -10.37 -9.24
N VAL A 30 -8.28 -9.65 -8.36
CA VAL A 30 -7.87 -8.26 -8.60
C VAL A 30 -7.06 -8.14 -9.89
N LYS A 31 -6.07 -9.01 -10.12
CA LYS A 31 -5.24 -8.96 -11.34
C LYS A 31 -6.03 -9.20 -12.62
N ARG A 32 -7.09 -10.01 -12.56
CA ARG A 32 -8.01 -10.23 -13.68
C ARG A 32 -8.91 -9.01 -13.93
N THR A 33 -9.41 -8.41 -12.85
CA THR A 33 -10.38 -7.31 -12.91
C THR A 33 -9.73 -5.96 -13.22
N PHE A 34 -8.60 -5.68 -12.58
CA PHE A 34 -7.83 -4.45 -12.69
C PHE A 34 -6.35 -4.78 -12.98
N PRO A 35 -6.04 -5.14 -14.24
CA PRO A 35 -4.67 -5.41 -14.66
C PRO A 35 -3.75 -4.23 -14.29
N ASP A 36 -2.53 -4.54 -13.84
CA ASP A 36 -1.49 -3.56 -13.50
C ASP A 36 -1.83 -2.56 -12.38
N TRP A 37 -2.95 -2.77 -11.66
CA TRP A 37 -3.27 -1.95 -10.50
C TRP A 37 -2.33 -2.24 -9.34
N ILE A 38 -2.08 -3.52 -9.04
CA ILE A 38 -1.07 -3.94 -8.07
C ILE A 38 0.30 -3.84 -8.73
N ILE A 39 1.18 -3.01 -8.17
CA ILE A 39 2.55 -2.81 -8.66
C ILE A 39 3.50 -3.80 -8.00
N THR A 40 3.51 -3.84 -6.66
CA THR A 40 4.41 -4.71 -5.89
C THR A 40 3.97 -4.85 -4.43
N THR A 41 4.58 -5.80 -3.72
CA THR A 41 4.47 -5.93 -2.26
C THR A 41 5.84 -5.71 -1.61
N LEU A 42 5.84 -4.97 -0.50
CA LEU A 42 7.04 -4.61 0.26
C LEU A 42 6.87 -5.07 1.70
N SER A 43 7.96 -5.40 2.38
CA SER A 43 7.87 -6.03 3.71
C SER A 43 7.57 -5.02 4.82
N ARG A 44 8.08 -3.78 4.70
CA ARG A 44 7.98 -2.76 5.76
C ARG A 44 8.25 -1.36 5.23
N PHE A 45 7.88 -0.34 6.01
CA PHE A 45 8.28 1.04 5.72
C PHE A 45 9.73 1.26 6.14
N CYS A 46 10.39 2.24 5.52
CA CYS A 46 11.74 2.65 5.87
C CYS A 46 11.83 3.09 7.34
N ASP A 47 12.81 2.55 8.07
CA ASP A 47 12.99 2.83 9.51
C ASP A 47 13.33 4.28 9.84
N GLY A 48 13.77 5.07 8.85
CA GLY A 48 13.89 6.52 8.98
C GLY A 48 12.56 7.22 9.28
N TYR A 49 11.44 6.52 9.07
CA TYR A 49 10.08 7.01 9.29
C TYR A 49 9.35 6.07 10.27
N PRO A 50 9.81 5.95 11.54
CA PRO A 50 9.33 4.92 12.46
C PRO A 50 7.83 5.04 12.78
N HIS A 51 7.30 6.26 12.68
CA HIS A 51 5.87 6.53 12.85
C HIS A 51 5.00 5.78 11.83
N LEU A 52 5.49 5.48 10.63
CA LEU A 52 4.73 4.72 9.62
C LEU A 52 4.50 3.27 10.05
N ASN A 53 5.57 2.58 10.43
CA ASN A 53 5.49 1.21 10.94
C ASN A 53 4.66 1.17 12.23
N ASN A 54 4.89 2.11 13.17
CA ASN A 54 4.15 2.17 14.42
C ASN A 54 2.65 2.40 14.20
N ASN A 55 2.27 3.34 13.33
CA ASN A 55 0.86 3.60 13.03
C ASN A 55 0.18 2.39 12.39
N TRP A 56 0.88 1.69 11.50
CA TRP A 56 0.35 0.47 10.89
C TRP A 56 0.16 -0.65 11.92
N ILE A 57 1.14 -0.88 12.79
CA ILE A 57 1.05 -1.85 13.90
C ILE A 57 -0.12 -1.51 14.83
N ILE A 58 -0.26 -0.23 15.21
CA ILE A 58 -1.36 0.23 16.08
C ILE A 58 -2.71 -0.02 15.41
N LEU A 59 -2.84 0.27 14.12
CA LEU A 59 -4.08 0.06 13.37
C LEU A 59 -4.44 -1.44 13.30
N CYS A 60 -3.49 -2.30 12.93
CA CYS A 60 -3.69 -3.74 12.88
C CYS A 60 -4.09 -4.30 14.25
N LYS A 61 -3.41 -3.86 15.32
CA LYS A 61 -3.74 -4.25 16.70
C LYS A 61 -5.16 -3.85 17.09
N LYS A 62 -5.63 -2.65 16.69
CA LYS A 62 -6.98 -2.16 17.01
C LYS A 62 -8.08 -3.02 16.37
N ILE A 63 -7.82 -3.61 15.21
CA ILE A 63 -8.78 -4.47 14.50
C ILE A 63 -8.53 -5.96 14.71
N GLY A 64 -7.63 -6.33 15.64
CA GLY A 64 -7.39 -7.71 16.04
C GLY A 64 -6.60 -8.55 15.03
N ILE A 65 -5.81 -7.92 14.16
CA ILE A 65 -5.01 -8.61 13.14
C ILE A 65 -3.52 -8.28 13.27
N ASN A 66 -2.67 -9.08 12.62
CA ASN A 66 -1.24 -8.81 12.52
C ASN A 66 -0.91 -8.06 11.22
N PRO A 67 0.05 -7.13 11.22
CA PRO A 67 0.60 -6.57 9.99
C PRO A 67 1.12 -7.66 9.06
N SER A 68 0.82 -7.54 7.77
CA SER A 68 1.28 -8.46 6.72
C SER A 68 2.37 -7.79 5.87
N GLN A 69 2.01 -7.21 4.74
CA GLN A 69 2.92 -6.51 3.83
C GLN A 69 2.34 -5.16 3.42
N ILE A 70 3.16 -4.31 2.83
CA ILE A 70 2.73 -3.08 2.19
C ILE A 70 2.44 -3.41 0.74
N LEU A 71 1.21 -3.12 0.29
CA LEU A 71 0.79 -3.30 -1.10
C LEU A 71 0.89 -1.96 -1.81
N ILE A 72 1.81 -1.84 -2.76
CA ILE A 72 1.92 -0.65 -3.62
C ILE A 72 1.01 -0.84 -4.82
N VAL A 73 0.08 0.10 -5.00
CA VAL A 73 -0.87 0.14 -6.11
C VAL A 73 -0.68 1.38 -6.97
N ARG A 74 -1.11 1.36 -8.23
CA ARG A 74 -0.91 2.48 -9.16
C ARG A 74 -1.56 3.78 -8.68
N GLU A 75 -2.77 3.68 -8.17
CA GLU A 75 -3.50 4.80 -7.59
C GLU A 75 -4.58 4.30 -6.65
N LEU A 76 -4.96 5.14 -5.69
CA LEU A 76 -6.07 4.91 -4.78
C LEU A 76 -7.21 5.84 -5.17
N SER A 77 -8.42 5.28 -5.33
CA SER A 77 -9.64 6.08 -5.44
C SER A 77 -10.52 5.83 -4.24
N MET A 78 -10.96 6.91 -3.60
CA MET A 78 -11.93 6.87 -2.51
C MET A 78 -13.29 7.46 -2.92
N SER A 79 -13.49 7.82 -4.19
CA SER A 79 -14.81 8.26 -4.64
C SER A 79 -15.81 7.09 -4.69
N ASP A 80 -17.10 7.43 -4.64
CA ASP A 80 -18.19 6.45 -4.60
C ASP A 80 -18.37 5.67 -5.91
N ASP A 81 -17.71 6.10 -6.98
CA ASP A 81 -17.73 5.47 -8.31
C ASP A 81 -16.79 4.25 -8.45
N HIS A 82 -15.98 3.95 -7.41
CA HIS A 82 -15.02 2.83 -7.43
C HIS A 82 -15.29 1.83 -6.30
N LYS A 83 -16.52 1.32 -6.26
CA LYS A 83 -16.99 0.43 -5.18
C LYS A 83 -16.18 -0.85 -5.16
N LEU A 84 -15.93 -1.45 -6.32
CA LEU A 84 -15.23 -2.73 -6.38
C LEU A 84 -13.76 -2.60 -5.96
N LEU A 85 -13.10 -1.53 -6.39
CA LEU A 85 -11.72 -1.23 -5.97
C LEU A 85 -11.64 -1.03 -4.44
N ARG A 86 -12.61 -0.31 -3.86
CA ARG A 86 -12.70 -0.12 -2.40
C ARG A 86 -12.90 -1.44 -1.66
N MET A 87 -13.73 -2.34 -2.19
CA MET A 87 -13.91 -3.68 -1.61
C MET A 87 -12.60 -4.47 -1.61
N PHE A 88 -11.83 -4.43 -2.70
CA PHE A 88 -10.52 -5.07 -2.72
C PHE A 88 -9.55 -4.45 -1.70
N ILE A 89 -9.48 -3.11 -1.63
CA ILE A 89 -8.69 -2.40 -0.62
C ILE A 89 -9.09 -2.84 0.80
N GLU A 90 -10.38 -2.98 1.05
CA GLU A 90 -10.91 -3.44 2.33
C GLU A 90 -10.49 -4.89 2.62
N CYS A 91 -10.60 -5.82 1.67
CA CYS A 91 -10.12 -7.19 1.85
C CYS A 91 -8.62 -7.25 2.20
N PHE A 92 -7.79 -6.45 1.53
CA PHE A 92 -6.36 -6.37 1.83
C PHE A 92 -6.10 -5.77 3.21
N THR A 93 -6.75 -4.66 3.56
CA THR A 93 -6.53 -4.00 4.86
C THR A 93 -7.02 -4.84 6.03
N GLN A 94 -8.16 -5.53 5.90
CA GLN A 94 -8.65 -6.50 6.88
C GLN A 94 -7.75 -7.73 7.02
N SER A 95 -6.92 -8.01 6.01
CA SER A 95 -5.90 -9.08 6.04
C SER A 95 -4.51 -8.59 6.45
N GLY A 96 -4.42 -7.37 6.99
CA GLY A 96 -3.20 -6.83 7.58
C GLY A 96 -2.31 -6.08 6.60
N PHE A 97 -2.69 -5.96 5.33
CA PHE A 97 -1.88 -5.22 4.36
C PHE A 97 -2.00 -3.70 4.57
N SER A 98 -0.90 -2.97 4.36
CA SER A 98 -0.94 -1.51 4.22
C SER A 98 -1.02 -1.15 2.74
N VAL A 99 -2.21 -0.80 2.25
CA VAL A 99 -2.38 -0.42 0.83
C VAL A 99 -1.97 1.04 0.62
N ARG A 100 -1.08 1.30 -0.33
CA ARG A 100 -0.48 2.60 -0.60
C ARG A 100 -0.36 2.87 -2.09
N SER A 101 -0.54 4.13 -2.49
CA SER A 101 -0.33 4.56 -3.87
C SER A 101 1.17 4.65 -4.19
N MET A 102 1.55 4.35 -5.43
CA MET A 102 2.91 4.54 -5.93
C MET A 102 3.33 6.02 -5.98
N THR A 103 2.37 6.94 -5.93
CA THR A 103 2.62 8.40 -5.80
C THR A 103 3.08 8.79 -4.40
N ASP A 104 2.77 7.95 -3.40
CA ASP A 104 3.03 8.23 -2.00
C ASP A 104 4.27 7.48 -1.51
N TYR A 105 4.45 6.25 -2.01
CA TYR A 105 5.54 5.37 -1.62
C TYR A 105 6.09 4.62 -2.82
N ILE A 106 7.42 4.50 -2.86
CA ILE A 106 8.14 3.74 -3.88
C ILE A 106 8.99 2.66 -3.22
N PRO A 107 9.31 1.56 -3.92
CA PRO A 107 10.32 0.62 -3.47
C PRO A 107 11.68 1.32 -3.33
N CYS A 108 12.45 0.94 -2.32
CA CYS A 108 13.85 1.32 -2.23
C CYS A 108 14.60 0.90 -3.50
N ILE A 109 15.27 1.83 -4.18
CA ILE A 109 15.95 1.56 -5.46
C ILE A 109 17.14 0.59 -5.36
N LYS A 110 17.55 0.20 -4.15
CA LYS A 110 18.70 -0.70 -3.91
C LYS A 110 18.27 -2.09 -3.45
N CYS A 111 17.36 -2.17 -2.47
CA CYS A 111 16.93 -3.47 -1.92
C CYS A 111 15.56 -3.93 -2.38
N GLU A 112 14.72 -3.03 -2.93
CA GLU A 112 13.35 -3.31 -3.42
C GLU A 112 12.39 -3.94 -2.39
N ILE A 113 12.81 -4.09 -1.12
CA ILE A 113 12.04 -4.76 -0.06
C ILE A 113 11.32 -3.74 0.84
N VAL A 114 11.82 -2.50 0.89
CA VAL A 114 11.38 -1.46 1.82
C VAL A 114 10.62 -0.36 1.09
N ALA A 115 9.48 0.06 1.63
CA ALA A 115 8.72 1.20 1.14
C ALA A 115 9.33 2.51 1.63
N VAL A 116 9.67 3.39 0.69
CA VAL A 116 10.26 4.70 0.93
C VAL A 116 9.26 5.79 0.54
N PRO A 117 9.01 6.79 1.40
CA PRO A 117 8.13 7.90 1.04
C PRO A 117 8.67 8.69 -0.15
N THR A 118 7.78 9.08 -1.05
CA THR A 118 8.11 10.03 -2.12
C THR A 118 8.44 11.42 -1.54
N PRO A 119 9.11 12.30 -2.30
CA PRO A 119 9.40 13.66 -1.85
C PRO A 119 8.15 14.42 -1.37
N GLN A 120 7.01 14.20 -2.02
CA GLN A 120 5.73 14.82 -1.67
C GLN A 120 5.29 14.42 -0.25
N ILE A 121 5.33 13.13 0.07
CA ILE A 121 4.97 12.62 1.39
C ILE A 121 5.98 13.06 2.44
N HIS A 122 7.28 13.03 2.13
CA HIS A 122 8.33 13.52 3.02
C HIS A 122 8.12 15.00 3.39
N ASN A 123 7.86 15.86 2.40
CA ASN A 123 7.58 17.27 2.64
C ASN A 123 6.33 17.46 3.50
N SER A 124 5.24 16.72 3.22
CA SER A 124 4.03 16.78 4.04
C SER A 124 4.27 16.36 5.50
N MET A 125 5.13 15.37 5.74
CA MET A 125 5.54 14.98 7.09
C MET A 125 6.38 16.06 7.78
N LYS A 126 7.26 16.73 7.02
CA LYS A 126 8.11 17.84 7.50
C LYS A 126 7.27 19.03 7.94
N GLU A 127 6.29 19.42 7.13
CA GLU A 127 5.33 20.50 7.44
C GLU A 127 4.52 20.22 8.72
N LYS A 128 4.28 18.94 9.01
CA LYS A 128 3.62 18.49 10.25
C LYS A 128 4.56 18.33 11.44
N ASN A 129 5.81 18.78 11.32
CA ASN A 129 6.86 18.68 12.36
C ASN A 129 7.09 17.25 12.87
N LEU A 130 6.92 16.25 12.01
CA LEU A 130 7.26 14.87 12.37
C LEU A 130 8.78 14.68 12.40
N LYS A 131 9.27 13.87 13.34
CA LYS A 131 10.68 13.48 13.40
C LYS A 131 10.99 12.51 12.24
N ILE A 132 11.61 13.04 11.19
CA ILE A 132 11.98 12.36 9.95
C ILE A 132 13.40 12.75 9.52
N PRO A 133 14.02 12.06 8.53
CA PRO A 133 15.32 12.46 8.01
C PRO A 133 15.27 13.84 7.35
N GLU A 134 16.34 14.63 7.43
CA GLU A 134 16.36 15.98 6.84
C GLU A 134 16.23 15.98 5.32
N ILE A 135 16.83 14.97 4.67
CA ILE A 135 16.89 14.82 3.22
C ILE A 135 16.04 13.60 2.82
N ASN A 136 15.15 13.78 1.84
CA ASN A 136 14.46 12.67 1.20
C ASN A 136 15.43 11.91 0.29
N SER A 137 15.39 10.59 0.34
CA SER A 137 16.22 9.70 -0.48
C SER A 137 15.34 8.61 -1.04
N MET A 138 15.65 8.15 -2.25
CA MET A 138 15.01 6.99 -2.87
C MET A 138 15.55 5.65 -2.33
N LYS A 139 16.58 5.69 -1.47
CA LYS A 139 17.16 4.53 -0.78
C LYS A 139 16.65 4.49 0.66
N CYS A 140 16.41 3.29 1.21
CA CYS A 140 16.15 3.14 2.64
C CYS A 140 17.40 3.47 3.48
N GLN A 141 17.21 3.75 4.76
CA GLN A 141 18.28 4.16 5.68
C GLN A 141 19.45 3.16 5.72
N GLU A 142 19.16 1.86 5.79
CA GLU A 142 20.20 0.81 5.78
C GLU A 142 21.01 0.82 4.47
N CYS A 143 20.33 1.02 3.34
CA CYS A 143 20.96 1.05 2.02
C CYS A 143 21.86 2.27 1.81
N GLN A 144 21.61 3.37 2.53
CA GLN A 144 22.44 4.58 2.53
C GLN A 144 23.73 4.37 3.33
N TRP A 145 23.68 3.62 4.43
CA TRP A 145 24.86 3.35 5.26
C TRP A 145 25.83 2.35 4.61
N ASN A 146 25.32 1.41 3.82
CA ASN A 146 26.15 0.42 3.11
C ASN A 146 26.83 0.99 1.84
N GLU A 147 27.11 2.30 1.79
CA GLU A 147 27.84 2.99 0.70
C GLU A 147 29.03 3.81 1.21
N THR A 148 29.22 3.82 2.54
CA THR A 148 30.40 4.33 3.25
C THR A 148 31.24 3.17 3.75
#